data_AF-A0A355E3J5-F1
#
_entry.id   AF-A0A355E3J5-F1
#
_cell.length_a   1.000
_cell.length_b   1.000
_cell.length_c   1.000
_cell.angle_alpha   90.00
_cell.angle_beta   90.00
_cell.angle_gamma   90.00
#
_symmetry.space_group_name_H-M   'P 1'
#
loop_
_entity.id
_entity.type
_entity.pdbx_description
1 polymer ?
#
loop_
_entity_poly.entity_id
_entity_poly.type
_entity_poly.pdbx_seq_one_letter_code
_entity_poly.pdbx_strand_id
1 'polypeptide(L)'
;MIPSDDPEAELMALYRAESRDALRAAGRRLNSLRKAGKARKAGLLNGLRAAGHRLKGSGGTYGLDEVSRLGAALETMMKAALAGQRPLDAAPSAGGKRRRPGDGVPLDAVFRAEVRGLLDSLLAAFRP
;
A
#
# COMPACT_ATOMS: atom_id res chain seq x y z
N MET A 1 -5.54 30.35 -20.38
CA MET A 1 -6.01 29.02 -19.93
C MET A 1 -7.31 29.28 -19.19
N ILE A 2 -8.44 29.01 -19.82
CA ILE A 2 -9.75 29.24 -19.20
C ILE A 2 -9.94 28.13 -18.16
N PRO A 3 -10.21 28.43 -16.87
CA PRO A 3 -10.58 27.40 -15.91
C PRO A 3 -11.84 26.71 -16.41
N SER A 4 -11.89 25.38 -16.34
CA SER A 4 -13.07 24.63 -16.75
C SER A 4 -14.27 25.08 -15.91
N ASP A 5 -15.39 25.44 -16.51
CA ASP A 5 -16.65 25.79 -15.80
C ASP A 5 -17.30 24.58 -15.08
N ASP A 6 -16.53 23.54 -14.76
CA ASP A 6 -16.98 22.29 -14.14
C ASP A 6 -16.22 22.03 -12.82
N PRO A 7 -16.81 22.41 -11.67
CA PRO A 7 -16.20 22.21 -10.36
C PRO A 7 -16.02 20.73 -9.99
N GLU A 8 -16.79 19.80 -10.56
CA GLU A 8 -16.63 18.37 -10.32
C GLU A 8 -15.35 17.85 -11.00
N ALA A 9 -15.08 18.33 -12.22
CA ALA A 9 -13.85 18.01 -12.94
C ALA A 9 -12.61 18.55 -12.21
N GLU A 10 -12.67 19.75 -11.64
CA GLU A 10 -11.58 20.31 -10.83
C GLU A 10 -11.34 19.50 -9.56
N LEU A 11 -12.41 19.15 -8.84
CA LEU A 11 -12.32 18.33 -7.64
C LEU A 11 -11.73 16.94 -7.94
N MET A 12 -12.16 16.32 -9.04
CA MET A 12 -11.60 15.05 -9.51
C MET A 12 -10.12 15.18 -9.88
N ALA A 13 -9.73 16.26 -10.56
CA ALA A 13 -8.32 16.51 -10.90
C ALA A 13 -7.45 16.67 -9.65
N LEU A 14 -7.93 17.41 -8.64
CA LEU A 14 -7.28 17.56 -7.36
C LEU A 14 -7.15 16.21 -6.63
N TYR A 15 -8.26 15.46 -6.56
CA TYR A 15 -8.26 14.13 -5.93
C TYR A 15 -7.26 13.17 -6.59
N ARG A 16 -7.19 13.16 -7.92
CA ARG A 16 -6.20 12.37 -8.69
C ARG A 16 -4.77 12.79 -8.33
N ALA A 17 -4.50 14.08 -8.26
CA ALA A 17 -3.18 14.61 -7.91
C ALA A 17 -2.76 14.19 -6.49
N GLU A 18 -3.62 14.42 -5.49
CA GLU A 18 -3.36 14.03 -4.10
C GLU A 18 -3.17 12.52 -3.96
N SER A 19 -4.00 11.73 -4.62
CA SER A 19 -3.93 10.26 -4.55
C SER A 19 -2.62 9.73 -5.13
N ARG A 20 -2.15 10.32 -6.24
CA ARG A 20 -0.84 9.97 -6.82
C ARG A 20 0.31 10.29 -5.87
N ASP A 21 0.28 11.42 -5.19
CA ASP A 21 1.34 11.79 -4.25
C ASP A 21 1.32 10.92 -2.99
N ALA A 22 0.13 10.57 -2.50
CA ALA A 22 -0.04 9.59 -1.43
C ALA A 22 0.53 8.21 -1.83
N LEU A 23 0.25 7.75 -3.05
CA LEU A 23 0.77 6.48 -3.59
C LEU A 23 2.29 6.50 -3.78
N ARG A 24 2.87 7.61 -4.25
CA ARG A 24 4.33 7.79 -4.29
C ARG A 24 4.94 7.72 -2.89
N ALA A 25 4.31 8.34 -1.91
CA ALA A 25 4.74 8.26 -0.51
C ALA A 25 4.61 6.83 0.04
N ALA A 26 3.56 6.08 -0.32
CA ALA A 26 3.43 4.66 -0.02
C ALA A 26 4.58 3.84 -0.63
N GLY A 27 4.94 4.09 -1.90
CA GLY A 27 6.08 3.46 -2.56
C GLY A 27 7.42 3.69 -1.85
N ARG A 28 7.64 4.89 -1.29
CA ARG A 28 8.83 5.21 -0.47
C ARG A 28 8.82 4.44 0.86
N ARG A 29 7.65 4.28 1.49
CA ARG A 29 7.51 3.47 2.72
C ARG A 29 7.82 2.00 2.44
N LEU A 30 7.30 1.45 1.35
CA LEU A 30 7.58 0.08 0.90
C LEU A 30 9.08 -0.15 0.71
N ASN A 31 9.78 0.78 0.05
CA ASN A 31 11.25 0.69 -0.13
C ASN A 31 12.02 0.73 1.19
N SER A 32 11.48 1.41 2.20
CA SER A 32 12.11 1.53 3.52
C SER A 32 11.98 0.27 4.37
N LEU A 33 11.00 -0.61 4.10
CA LEU A 33 10.76 -1.81 4.90
C LEU A 33 11.97 -2.74 4.97
N ARG A 34 12.75 -2.86 3.88
CA ARG A 34 13.91 -3.77 3.81
C ARG A 34 14.99 -3.45 4.85
N LYS A 35 15.23 -2.16 5.11
CA LYS A 35 16.32 -1.68 5.98
C LYS A 35 15.84 -1.30 7.38
N ALA A 36 14.54 -1.29 7.62
CA ALA A 36 13.96 -0.88 8.88
C ALA A 36 14.07 -1.99 9.94
N GLY A 37 14.32 -1.63 11.20
CA GLY A 37 14.12 -2.53 12.33
C GLY A 37 12.64 -2.70 12.70
N LYS A 38 12.34 -3.65 13.59
CA LYS A 38 10.97 -4.03 14.02
C LYS A 38 10.01 -2.87 14.23
N ALA A 39 10.37 -1.96 15.15
CA ALA A 39 9.52 -0.85 15.55
C ALA A 39 9.22 0.09 14.36
N ARG A 40 10.23 0.36 13.53
CA ARG A 40 10.07 1.18 12.33
C ARG A 40 9.24 0.49 11.25
N LYS A 41 9.35 -0.83 11.09
CA LYS A 41 8.52 -1.61 10.15
C LYS A 41 7.04 -1.50 10.49
N ALA A 42 6.66 -1.60 11.75
CA ALA A 42 5.26 -1.44 12.17
C ALA A 42 4.70 -0.06 11.77
N GLY A 43 5.47 1.01 11.97
CA GLY A 43 5.09 2.36 11.54
C GLY A 43 4.95 2.49 10.01
N LEU A 44 5.87 1.89 9.25
CA LEU A 44 5.82 1.88 7.78
C LEU A 44 4.58 1.13 7.25
N LEU A 45 4.27 -0.03 7.84
CA LEU A 45 3.07 -0.81 7.50
C LEU A 45 1.78 -0.07 7.86
N ASN A 46 1.73 0.60 9.01
CA ASN A 46 0.59 1.44 9.37
C ASN A 46 0.37 2.58 8.37
N GLY A 47 1.46 3.19 7.87
CA GLY A 47 1.38 4.19 6.82
C GLY A 47 0.82 3.64 5.49
N LEU A 48 1.21 2.42 5.11
CA LEU A 48 0.65 1.72 3.95
C LEU A 48 -0.83 1.37 4.15
N ARG A 49 -1.20 0.89 5.35
CA ARG A 49 -2.57 0.58 5.73
C ARG A 49 -3.47 1.81 5.62
N ALA A 50 -3.01 2.95 6.14
CA ALA A 50 -3.74 4.21 6.10
C ALA A 50 -3.97 4.69 4.67
N ALA A 51 -2.98 4.54 3.78
CA ALA A 51 -3.14 4.84 2.36
C ALA A 51 -4.22 3.95 1.72
N GLY A 52 -4.18 2.64 1.98
CA GLY A 52 -5.22 1.71 1.52
C GLY A 52 -6.61 2.06 2.03
N HIS A 53 -6.75 2.39 3.32
CA HIS A 53 -8.01 2.79 3.93
C HIS A 53 -8.60 4.07 3.30
N ARG A 54 -7.76 5.10 3.09
CA ARG A 54 -8.18 6.34 2.43
C ARG A 54 -8.62 6.09 0.99
N LEU A 55 -7.87 5.30 0.22
CA LEU A 55 -8.21 4.98 -1.18
C LEU A 55 -9.47 4.12 -1.27
N LYS A 56 -9.64 3.16 -0.34
CA LYS A 56 -10.87 2.38 -0.20
C LYS A 56 -12.09 3.27 -0.03
N GLY A 57 -12.03 4.22 0.91
CA GLY A 57 -13.17 5.11 1.20
C GLY A 57 -13.41 6.13 0.09
N SER A 58 -12.36 6.82 -0.34
CA SER A 58 -12.48 7.88 -1.36
C SER A 58 -12.80 7.34 -2.76
N GLY A 59 -12.32 6.15 -3.13
CA GLY A 59 -12.70 5.52 -4.39
C GLY A 59 -14.22 5.39 -4.52
N GLY A 60 -14.91 4.99 -3.44
CA GLY A 60 -16.38 4.88 -3.43
C GLY A 60 -17.07 6.23 -3.54
N THR A 61 -16.51 7.27 -2.90
CA THR A 61 -17.01 8.65 -3.02
C THR A 61 -16.94 9.20 -4.44
N TYR A 62 -15.87 8.86 -5.18
CA TYR A 62 -15.61 9.37 -6.53
C TYR A 62 -16.05 8.41 -7.65
N GLY A 63 -16.77 7.33 -7.33
CA GLY A 63 -17.23 6.34 -8.33
C GLY A 63 -16.09 5.52 -8.98
N LEU A 64 -14.94 5.42 -8.32
CA LEU A 64 -13.77 4.67 -8.77
C LEU A 64 -13.71 3.31 -8.06
N ASP A 65 -14.60 2.39 -8.44
CA ASP A 65 -14.73 1.09 -7.79
C ASP A 65 -13.43 0.27 -7.78
N GLU A 66 -12.65 0.35 -8.86
CA GLU A 66 -11.37 -0.34 -8.93
C GLU A 66 -10.35 0.23 -7.93
N VAL A 67 -10.34 1.55 -7.73
CA VAL A 67 -9.52 2.19 -6.68
C VAL A 67 -9.97 1.71 -5.30
N SER A 68 -11.28 1.64 -5.07
CA SER A 68 -11.84 1.14 -3.81
C SER A 68 -11.39 -0.29 -3.52
N ARG A 69 -11.49 -1.17 -4.52
CA ARG A 69 -11.12 -2.58 -4.45
C ARG A 69 -9.63 -2.76 -4.17
N LEU A 70 -8.78 -2.08 -4.93
CA LEU A 70 -7.32 -2.15 -4.76
C LEU A 70 -6.88 -1.53 -3.43
N GLY A 71 -7.52 -0.44 -2.99
CA GLY A 71 -7.29 0.16 -1.67
C GLY A 71 -7.62 -0.80 -0.53
N ALA A 72 -8.75 -1.52 -0.63
CA ALA A 72 -9.14 -2.56 0.33
C ALA A 72 -8.17 -3.75 0.35
N ALA A 73 -7.65 -4.15 -0.81
CA ALA A 73 -6.64 -5.20 -0.91
C ALA A 73 -5.34 -4.80 -0.19
N LEU A 74 -4.85 -3.57 -0.43
CA LEU A 74 -3.68 -3.01 0.25
C LEU A 74 -3.91 -2.94 1.78
N GLU A 75 -5.06 -2.43 2.22
CA GLU A 75 -5.40 -2.35 3.63
C GLU A 75 -5.39 -3.74 4.31
N THR A 76 -6.02 -4.72 3.67
CA THR A 76 -6.11 -6.11 4.16
C THR A 76 -4.73 -6.75 4.29
N MET A 77 -3.88 -6.61 3.27
CA MET A 77 -2.51 -7.13 3.33
C MET A 77 -1.70 -6.52 4.47
N MET A 78 -1.83 -5.21 4.72
CA MET A 78 -1.12 -4.56 5.82
C MET A 78 -1.67 -4.97 7.19
N LYS A 79 -2.98 -5.18 7.32
CA LYS A 79 -3.59 -5.72 8.55
C LYS A 79 -3.06 -7.12 8.87
N ALA A 80 -2.99 -8.01 7.88
CA ALA A 80 -2.42 -9.34 8.04
C ALA A 80 -0.95 -9.28 8.49
N ALA A 81 -0.15 -8.40 7.88
CA ALA A 81 1.24 -8.19 8.28
C ALA A 81 1.38 -7.65 9.72
N LEU A 82 0.55 -6.68 10.11
CA LEU A 82 0.55 -6.09 11.45
C LEU A 82 0.05 -7.08 12.52
N ALA A 83 -0.88 -7.96 12.18
CA ALA A 83 -1.39 -9.02 13.06
C ALA A 83 -0.39 -10.17 13.28
N GLY A 84 0.82 -10.09 12.71
CA GLY A 84 1.84 -11.13 12.88
C GLY A 84 1.61 -12.39 12.03
N GLN A 85 0.60 -12.40 11.14
CA GLN A 85 0.46 -13.46 10.13
C GLN A 85 1.66 -13.48 9.16
N ARG A 86 2.42 -12.37 9.12
CA ARG A 86 3.73 -12.26 8.49
C ARG A 86 4.75 -11.60 9.46
N PRO A 87 5.81 -12.29 9.96
CA PRO A 87 6.83 -11.72 10.83
C PRO A 87 7.58 -10.58 10.16
N LEU A 88 7.75 -9.53 10.95
CA LEU A 88 8.45 -8.32 10.53
C LEU A 88 9.95 -8.55 10.39
N ASP A 89 10.56 -9.44 11.18
CA ASP A 89 12.01 -9.61 11.28
C ASP A 89 12.49 -11.07 11.10
N ALA A 90 11.82 -11.86 10.27
CA ALA A 90 12.45 -13.13 9.90
C ALA A 90 13.71 -12.80 9.08
N ALA A 91 14.87 -13.25 9.57
CA ALA A 91 16.13 -13.15 8.85
C ALA A 91 15.96 -13.73 7.43
N PRO A 92 16.62 -13.18 6.40
CA PRO A 92 16.76 -13.91 5.15
C PRO A 92 17.35 -15.27 5.53
N SER A 93 16.61 -16.36 5.26
CA SER A 93 17.07 -17.71 5.56
C SER A 93 18.28 -18.03 4.70
N ALA A 94 19.46 -17.63 5.16
CA ALA A 94 20.73 -18.14 4.70
C ALA A 94 20.91 -19.49 5.40
N GLY A 95 20.47 -20.56 4.73
CA GLY A 95 20.75 -21.93 5.14
C GLY A 95 19.64 -22.64 5.92
N GLY A 96 18.93 -23.54 5.21
CA GLY A 96 18.74 -24.94 5.62
C GLY A 96 18.02 -25.30 6.93
N LYS A 97 17.51 -24.38 7.77
CA LYS A 97 16.68 -24.76 8.93
C LYS A 97 15.19 -24.79 8.56
N ARG A 98 14.55 -25.94 8.78
CA ARG A 98 13.09 -26.11 8.61
C ARG A 98 12.37 -25.11 9.52
N ARG A 99 11.45 -24.32 8.95
CA ARG A 99 10.55 -23.43 9.71
C ARG A 99 9.69 -24.23 10.67
N ARG A 100 9.41 -23.69 11.86
CA ARG A 100 8.42 -24.24 12.78
C ARG A 100 7.02 -23.73 12.41
N PRO A 101 5.97 -24.52 12.66
CA PRO A 101 4.60 -24.01 12.65
C PRO A 101 4.50 -22.83 13.64
N GLY A 102 4.09 -21.66 13.17
CA GLY A 102 4.02 -20.42 13.96
C GLY A 102 5.13 -19.40 13.64
N ASP A 103 6.21 -19.81 12.99
CA ASP A 103 7.17 -18.89 12.36
C ASP A 103 6.49 -18.35 11.10
N GLY A 104 5.72 -17.27 11.20
CA GLY A 104 4.99 -16.75 10.04
C GLY A 104 5.91 -16.47 8.84
N VAL A 105 5.32 -16.08 7.70
CA VAL A 105 6.11 -15.70 6.51
C VAL A 105 6.75 -14.30 6.67
N PRO A 106 8.08 -14.12 6.60
CA PRO A 106 8.74 -12.81 6.62
C PRO A 106 8.09 -11.83 5.64
N LEU A 107 8.25 -10.53 5.90
CA LEU A 107 8.10 -9.50 4.86
C LEU A 107 9.24 -9.59 3.83
N ASP A 108 9.27 -10.70 3.10
CA ASP A 108 10.30 -11.08 2.15
C ASP A 108 10.16 -10.33 0.82
N ALA A 109 10.94 -10.74 -0.18
CA ALA A 109 10.90 -10.14 -1.51
C ALA A 109 9.54 -10.33 -2.19
N VAL A 110 8.83 -11.44 -1.94
CA VAL A 110 7.53 -11.74 -2.53
C VAL A 110 6.49 -10.78 -1.99
N PHE A 111 6.38 -10.61 -0.67
CA PHE A 111 5.46 -9.63 -0.07
C PHE A 111 5.68 -8.23 -0.64
N ARG A 112 6.94 -7.80 -0.76
CA ARG A 112 7.23 -6.46 -1.31
C ARG A 112 6.86 -6.35 -2.78
N ALA A 113 7.01 -7.41 -3.57
CA ALA A 113 6.60 -7.45 -4.96
C ALA A 113 5.06 -7.40 -5.10
N GLU A 114 4.33 -8.14 -4.27
CA GLU A 114 2.86 -8.10 -4.22
C GLU A 114 2.36 -6.67 -3.92
N VAL A 115 2.90 -6.05 -2.86
CA VAL A 115 2.53 -4.67 -2.49
C VAL A 115 2.94 -3.69 -3.58
N ARG A 116 4.10 -3.87 -4.22
CA ARG A 116 4.53 -3.05 -5.35
C ARG A 116 3.53 -3.14 -6.50
N GLY A 117 3.12 -4.35 -6.89
CA GLY A 117 2.13 -4.56 -7.94
C GLY A 117 0.80 -3.87 -7.64
N LEU A 118 0.30 -3.95 -6.40
CA LEU A 118 -0.90 -3.21 -5.99
C LEU A 118 -0.74 -1.70 -6.10
N LEU A 119 0.40 -1.15 -5.67
CA LEU A 119 0.67 0.28 -5.77
C LEU A 119 0.77 0.74 -7.23
N ASP A 120 1.34 -0.08 -8.10
CA ASP A 120 1.46 0.22 -9.52
C ASP A 120 0.09 0.18 -10.22
N SER A 121 -0.76 -0.81 -9.90
CA SER A 121 -2.16 -0.85 -10.36
C SER A 121 -2.97 0.35 -9.87
N LEU A 122 -2.81 0.74 -8.61
CA LEU A 122 -3.44 1.95 -8.06
C LEU A 122 -2.98 3.22 -8.78
N LEU A 123 -1.67 3.35 -9.06
CA LEU A 123 -1.14 4.48 -9.83
C LEU A 123 -1.67 4.50 -11.26
N ALA A 124 -1.84 3.33 -11.88
CA ALA A 124 -2.40 3.20 -13.23
C ALA A 124 -3.86 3.65 -13.29
N ALA A 125 -4.66 3.36 -12.25
CA ALA A 125 -6.06 3.79 -12.14
C ALA A 125 -6.22 5.33 -12.06
N PHE A 126 -5.14 6.06 -11.75
CA PHE A 126 -5.13 7.53 -11.73
C PHE A 126 -4.40 8.16 -12.93
N ARG A 127 -4.11 7.38 -13.98
CA ARG A 127 -3.62 7.95 -15.24
C ARG A 127 -4.77 8.72 -15.93
N PRO A 128 -4.45 9.86 -16.58
CA PRO A 128 -5.42 10.65 -17.32
C PRO A 128 -5.99 9.87 -18.51
#